data_AF-A0A6B3SFD2-F1
#
_entry.id   AF-A0A6B3SFD2-F1
#
_cell.length_a   1.000
_cell.length_b   1.000
_cell.length_c   1.000
_cell.angle_alpha   90.00
_cell.angle_beta   90.00
_cell.angle_gamma   90.00
#
_symmetry.space_group_name_H-M   'P 1'
#
loop_
_entity.id
_entity.type
_entity.pdbx_description
1 polymer ?
#
loop_
_entity_poly.entity_id
_entity_poly.type
_entity_poly.pdbx_seq_one_letter_code
_entity_poly.pdbx_strand_id
1 'polypeptide(L)'
;MPRQPLVVLQKIRKSFRSADGAPRIVLENVDFALAEGEIVALLGKSGSGKSTLLRIIAGLVSPEDGEAVYRGSPIHEPVSGIAMVFQSFALFPWLTVRQNTELGLEAQGVPPAERESRADVMLELMGLAGFAGALPRELSGGMRQRVGIARALVTNPDILLMDEAFSALDVLTGETLRNDIIDLWETKQIPTRGILIVSHNIEEAVMMADRIIILSSDPGRIRTEIAVGLPRPRDADSREVRALIDEVYGLMTMRHVAVTAAAVDYRLPDTDVNRIEGVLDLLADAPFQGHADLPQLAEEAELPDEELFPTYEALGMLGLAHVEKGDITLTALGRRYADADHPLRQEIFGQQLLLHVPLAKRIRERLEAELGGALPEDPFIDLLEEQLEAEDAKRMLEIAIEWGRYGEVFEYDFHTGRLTLPEREEG
;
A
#
# COMPACT_ATOMS: atom_id res chain seq x y z
N MET A 1 0.68 30.66 -13.38
CA MET A 1 0.64 30.07 -14.75
C MET A 1 0.48 28.57 -14.60
N PRO A 2 -0.23 27.86 -15.49
CA PRO A 2 -0.28 26.40 -15.43
C PRO A 2 1.16 25.86 -15.57
N ARG A 3 1.60 25.04 -14.61
CA ARG A 3 2.92 24.41 -14.63
C ARG A 3 3.00 23.51 -15.87
N GLN A 4 4.15 23.51 -16.56
CA GLN A 4 4.34 22.67 -17.74
C GLN A 4 4.41 21.20 -17.30
N PRO A 5 3.64 20.27 -17.90
CA PRO A 5 3.72 18.86 -17.56
C PRO A 5 5.05 18.27 -18.03
N LEU A 6 5.77 17.60 -17.12
CA LEU A 6 6.95 16.80 -17.43
C LEU A 6 6.54 15.42 -17.95
N VAL A 7 5.53 14.80 -17.31
CA VAL A 7 4.94 13.52 -17.72
C VAL A 7 3.43 13.64 -17.78
N VAL A 8 2.84 13.02 -18.79
CA VAL A 8 1.38 12.87 -18.95
C VAL A 8 1.08 11.42 -19.29
N LEU A 9 0.13 10.84 -18.57
CA LEU A 9 -0.48 9.55 -18.81
C LEU A 9 -1.93 9.78 -19.19
N GLN A 10 -2.39 9.18 -20.28
CA GLN A 10 -3.76 9.31 -20.76
C GLN A 10 -4.38 7.94 -20.96
N LYS A 11 -5.50 7.68 -20.29
CA LYS A 11 -6.30 6.45 -20.39
C LYS A 11 -5.47 5.17 -20.29
N ILE A 12 -4.46 5.16 -19.42
CA ILE A 12 -3.57 4.02 -19.28
C ILE A 12 -4.36 2.79 -18.83
N ARG A 13 -4.18 1.70 -19.56
CA ARG A 13 -4.65 0.36 -19.18
C ARG A 13 -3.48 -0.59 -19.16
N LYS A 14 -3.40 -1.44 -18.12
CA LYS A 14 -2.39 -2.48 -18.04
C LYS A 14 -2.95 -3.72 -17.37
N SER A 15 -2.77 -4.88 -18.00
CA SER A 15 -2.99 -6.18 -17.39
C SER A 15 -1.69 -6.99 -17.31
N PHE A 16 -1.67 -7.97 -16.42
CA PHE A 16 -0.64 -9.01 -16.36
C PHE A 16 -1.31 -10.38 -16.40
N ARG A 17 -0.59 -11.38 -16.90
CA ARG A 17 -1.07 -12.77 -16.84
C ARG A 17 -0.82 -13.30 -15.44
N SER A 18 -1.86 -13.80 -14.79
CA SER A 18 -1.74 -14.56 -13.55
C SER A 18 -1.16 -15.96 -13.83
N ALA A 19 -0.85 -16.72 -12.77
CA ALA A 19 -0.23 -18.04 -12.86
C ALA A 19 -1.09 -19.07 -13.63
N ASP A 20 -2.41 -18.87 -13.63
CA ASP A 20 -3.42 -19.63 -14.39
C ASP A 20 -3.55 -19.18 -15.87
N GLY A 21 -2.88 -18.11 -16.27
CA GLY A 21 -2.90 -17.54 -17.60
C GLY A 21 -3.98 -16.50 -17.87
N ALA A 22 -4.88 -16.22 -16.91
CA ALA A 22 -5.94 -15.22 -17.02
C ALA A 22 -5.38 -13.78 -16.96
N PRO A 23 -5.98 -12.82 -17.69
CA PRO A 23 -5.53 -11.42 -17.69
C PRO A 23 -6.06 -10.65 -16.47
N ARG A 24 -5.19 -10.32 -15.51
CA ARG A 24 -5.50 -9.47 -14.35
C ARG A 24 -5.29 -8.00 -14.70
N ILE A 25 -6.37 -7.21 -14.77
CA ILE A 25 -6.28 -5.77 -15.00
C ILE A 25 -5.75 -5.09 -13.73
N VAL A 26 -4.57 -4.49 -13.82
CA VAL A 26 -3.92 -3.80 -12.70
C VAL A 26 -4.18 -2.30 -12.75
N LEU A 27 -4.22 -1.71 -13.94
CA LEU A 27 -4.54 -0.30 -14.15
C LEU A 27 -5.63 -0.18 -15.21
N GLU A 28 -6.61 0.70 -14.98
CA GLU A 28 -7.69 0.93 -15.94
C GLU A 28 -8.07 2.42 -16.02
N ASN A 29 -8.01 2.97 -17.23
CA ASN A 29 -8.39 4.35 -17.52
C ASN A 29 -7.74 5.37 -16.57
N VAL A 30 -6.43 5.25 -16.38
CA VAL A 30 -5.65 6.17 -15.53
C VAL A 30 -5.18 7.37 -16.33
N ASP A 31 -5.65 8.56 -15.93
CA ASP A 31 -5.22 9.86 -16.43
C ASP A 31 -4.40 10.57 -15.35
N PHE A 32 -3.10 10.75 -15.56
CA PHE A 32 -2.18 11.33 -14.57
C PHE A 32 -1.25 12.34 -15.23
N ALA A 33 -0.87 13.39 -14.52
CA ALA A 33 0.18 14.30 -14.99
C ALA A 33 1.08 14.70 -13.84
N LEU A 34 2.39 14.74 -14.08
CA LEU A 34 3.38 15.32 -13.18
C LEU A 34 3.91 16.61 -13.81
N ALA A 35 3.75 17.72 -13.10
CA ALA A 35 4.19 19.03 -13.54
C ALA A 35 5.62 19.36 -13.09
N GLU A 36 6.23 20.36 -13.72
CA GLU A 36 7.51 20.91 -13.27
C GLU A 36 7.34 21.69 -11.96
N GLY A 37 8.24 21.45 -11.02
CA GLY A 37 8.30 22.11 -9.71
C GLY A 37 7.33 21.55 -8.69
N GLU A 38 6.89 20.29 -8.81
CA GLU A 38 6.08 19.62 -7.79
C GLU A 38 6.61 18.25 -7.38
N ILE A 39 6.32 17.90 -6.13
CA ILE A 39 6.40 16.56 -5.57
C ILE A 39 4.98 16.00 -5.51
N VAL A 40 4.74 14.85 -6.12
CA VAL A 40 3.45 14.15 -6.07
C VAL A 40 3.62 12.84 -5.32
N ALA A 41 2.73 12.56 -4.37
CA ALA A 41 2.66 11.27 -3.70
C ALA A 41 1.50 10.44 -4.25
N LEU A 42 1.76 9.16 -4.52
CA LEU A 42 0.78 8.14 -4.87
C LEU A 42 0.54 7.27 -3.65
N LEU A 43 -0.69 7.32 -3.14
CA LEU A 43 -1.20 6.48 -2.07
C LEU A 43 -2.23 5.50 -2.61
N GLY A 44 -2.46 4.42 -1.88
CA GLY A 44 -3.43 3.39 -2.25
C GLY A 44 -3.06 2.07 -1.58
N LYS A 45 -4.03 1.17 -1.41
CA LYS A 45 -3.80 -0.13 -0.77
C LYS A 45 -2.76 -0.96 -1.52
N SER A 46 -2.23 -2.00 -0.89
CA SER A 46 -1.42 -2.99 -1.60
C SER A 46 -2.19 -3.53 -2.82
N GLY A 47 -1.48 -3.76 -3.92
CA GLY A 47 -2.08 -4.21 -5.18
C GLY A 47 -2.85 -3.16 -6.01
N SER A 48 -2.95 -1.89 -5.57
CA SER A 48 -3.63 -0.80 -6.32
C SER A 48 -2.95 -0.37 -7.63
N GLY A 49 -1.78 -0.93 -7.96
CA GLY A 49 -1.06 -0.65 -9.20
C GLY A 49 -0.06 0.52 -9.14
N LYS A 50 0.24 1.07 -7.95
CA LYS A 50 1.23 2.16 -7.74
C LYS A 50 2.57 1.90 -8.45
N SER A 51 3.23 0.79 -8.13
CA SER A 51 4.53 0.44 -8.71
C SER A 51 4.43 0.13 -10.22
N THR A 52 3.30 -0.39 -10.68
CA THR A 52 3.04 -0.58 -12.12
C THR A 52 2.98 0.77 -12.84
N LEU A 53 2.30 1.77 -12.25
CA LEU A 53 2.23 3.12 -12.80
C LEU A 53 3.61 3.76 -12.88
N LEU A 54 4.43 3.63 -11.83
CA LEU A 54 5.83 4.10 -11.83
C LEU A 54 6.66 3.43 -12.91
N ARG A 55 6.54 2.11 -13.09
CA ARG A 55 7.27 1.37 -14.12
C ARG A 55 6.85 1.77 -15.54
N ILE A 56 5.60 2.18 -15.75
CA ILE A 56 5.14 2.76 -17.01
C ILE A 56 5.80 4.11 -17.26
N ILE A 57 5.82 4.99 -16.27
CA ILE A 57 6.48 6.31 -16.36
C ILE A 57 8.00 6.14 -16.60
N ALA A 58 8.62 5.16 -15.97
CA ALA A 58 10.03 4.84 -16.15
C ALA A 58 10.36 4.18 -17.51
N GLY A 59 9.35 3.83 -18.32
CA GLY A 59 9.55 3.10 -19.58
C GLY A 59 9.99 1.64 -19.41
N LEU A 60 9.85 1.07 -18.21
CA LEU A 60 10.19 -0.33 -17.90
C LEU A 60 9.06 -1.30 -18.29
N VAL A 61 7.82 -0.81 -18.31
CA VAL A 61 6.63 -1.58 -18.68
C VAL A 61 5.79 -0.75 -19.63
N SER A 62 5.47 -1.29 -20.81
CA SER A 62 4.55 -0.61 -21.73
C SER A 62 3.09 -0.80 -21.32
N PRO A 63 2.24 0.23 -21.41
CA PRO A 63 0.80 0.07 -21.26
C PRO A 63 0.21 -0.77 -22.42
N GLU A 64 -0.95 -1.37 -22.21
CA GLU A 64 -1.70 -2.07 -23.26
C GLU A 64 -2.53 -1.09 -24.10
N ASP A 65 -3.16 -0.13 -23.43
CA ASP A 65 -3.93 0.96 -24.05
C ASP A 65 -3.55 2.28 -23.38
N GLY A 66 -3.86 3.39 -24.07
CA GLY A 66 -3.52 4.73 -23.65
C GLY A 66 -2.11 5.16 -24.07
N GLU A 67 -1.71 6.34 -23.62
CA GLU A 67 -0.43 6.95 -23.99
C GLU A 67 0.31 7.49 -22.77
N ALA A 68 1.61 7.20 -22.69
CA ALA A 68 2.52 7.77 -21.72
C ALA A 68 3.50 8.69 -22.45
N VAL A 69 3.59 9.94 -22.03
CA VAL A 69 4.36 10.99 -22.72
C VAL A 69 5.26 11.68 -21.71
N TYR A 70 6.55 11.80 -22.04
CA TYR A 70 7.53 12.60 -21.31
C TYR A 70 7.99 13.77 -22.18
N ARG A 71 7.79 15.01 -21.70
CA ARG A 71 8.12 16.27 -22.38
C ARG A 71 7.64 16.35 -23.85
N GLY A 72 6.48 15.77 -24.12
CA GLY A 72 5.87 15.74 -25.46
C GLY A 72 6.27 14.55 -26.34
N SER A 73 7.17 13.69 -25.87
CA SER A 73 7.59 12.47 -26.58
C SER A 73 6.98 11.22 -25.94
N PRO A 74 6.45 10.26 -26.73
CA PRO A 74 5.98 8.99 -26.20
C PRO A 74 7.07 8.21 -25.46
N ILE A 75 6.68 7.52 -24.38
CA ILE A 75 7.54 6.66 -23.58
C ILE A 75 7.32 5.21 -24.04
N HIS A 76 8.32 4.63 -24.69
CA HIS A 76 8.31 3.22 -25.11
C HIS A 76 9.41 2.39 -24.44
N GLU A 77 10.46 3.05 -23.97
CA GLU A 77 11.63 2.46 -23.36
C GLU A 77 12.15 3.39 -22.24
N PRO A 78 13.09 2.94 -21.40
CA PRO A 78 13.65 3.77 -20.35
C PRO A 78 14.26 5.06 -20.88
N VAL A 79 13.83 6.19 -20.30
CA VAL A 79 14.24 7.53 -20.74
C VAL A 79 15.34 8.06 -19.84
N SER A 80 16.41 8.60 -20.43
CA SER A 80 17.57 9.11 -19.67
C SER A 80 17.26 10.23 -18.68
N GLY A 81 16.17 10.97 -18.90
CA GLY A 81 15.71 12.05 -18.02
C GLY A 81 14.88 11.58 -16.81
N ILE A 82 14.65 10.28 -16.65
CA ILE A 82 13.85 9.72 -15.56
C ILE A 82 14.73 8.72 -14.81
N ALA A 83 14.89 8.90 -13.50
CA ALA A 83 15.58 7.95 -12.63
C ALA A 83 14.61 7.35 -11.63
N MET A 84 14.81 6.07 -11.29
CA MET A 84 13.97 5.33 -10.36
C MET A 84 14.78 4.82 -9.17
N VAL A 85 14.25 5.04 -7.97
CA VAL A 85 14.69 4.43 -6.71
C VAL A 85 13.69 3.33 -6.38
N PHE A 86 14.18 2.09 -6.24
CA PHE A 86 13.35 0.92 -5.98
C PHE A 86 13.15 0.70 -4.47
N GLN A 87 12.07 -0.04 -4.13
CA GLN A 87 11.75 -0.46 -2.76
C GLN A 87 12.86 -1.29 -2.14
N SER A 88 13.37 -2.29 -2.88
CA SER A 88 14.61 -2.97 -2.49
C SER A 88 15.79 -2.07 -2.83
N PHE A 89 16.81 -2.00 -1.95
CA PHE A 89 18.03 -1.20 -2.19
C PHE A 89 18.63 -1.42 -3.60
N ALA A 90 18.44 -2.63 -4.15
CA ALA A 90 18.85 -3.02 -5.50
C ALA A 90 20.33 -2.67 -5.80
N LEU A 91 21.18 -2.70 -4.77
CA LEU A 91 22.62 -2.47 -4.90
C LEU A 91 23.30 -3.76 -5.34
N PHE A 92 24.30 -3.63 -6.20
CA PHE A 92 25.14 -4.75 -6.59
C PHE A 92 26.10 -5.08 -5.44
N PRO A 93 25.99 -6.27 -4.82
CA PRO A 93 26.69 -6.57 -3.56
C PRO A 93 28.21 -6.74 -3.73
N TRP A 94 28.68 -6.94 -4.96
CA TRP A 94 30.09 -7.07 -5.32
C TRP A 94 30.74 -5.76 -5.80
N LEU A 95 29.95 -4.68 -5.93
CA LEU A 95 30.45 -3.35 -6.28
C LEU A 95 30.59 -2.50 -5.01
N THR A 96 31.58 -1.60 -4.97
CA THR A 96 31.68 -0.61 -3.90
C THR A 96 30.53 0.39 -3.96
N VAL A 97 30.38 1.19 -2.90
CA VAL A 97 29.44 2.33 -2.85
C VAL A 97 29.61 3.27 -4.03
N ARG A 98 30.86 3.66 -4.31
CA ARG A 98 31.21 4.48 -5.47
C ARG A 98 30.79 3.80 -6.77
N GLN A 99 31.21 2.55 -6.97
CA GLN A 99 30.91 1.81 -8.21
C GLN A 99 29.40 1.64 -8.43
N ASN A 100 28.63 1.38 -7.37
CA ASN A 100 27.17 1.36 -7.44
C ASN A 100 26.61 2.70 -7.91
N THR A 101 27.15 3.81 -7.38
CA THR A 101 26.72 5.17 -7.75
C THR A 101 27.05 5.48 -9.21
N GLU A 102 28.21 5.06 -9.71
CA GLU A 102 28.68 5.33 -11.07
C GLU A 102 27.90 4.61 -12.18
N LEU A 103 27.13 3.56 -11.87
CA LEU A 103 26.49 2.68 -12.87
C LEU A 103 25.65 3.42 -13.92
N GLY A 104 24.84 4.40 -13.49
CA GLY A 104 24.01 5.17 -14.40
C GLY A 104 24.85 6.00 -15.38
N LEU A 105 25.95 6.57 -14.90
CA LEU A 105 26.88 7.33 -15.72
C LEU A 105 27.67 6.42 -16.67
N GLU A 106 28.02 5.22 -16.22
CA GLU A 106 28.69 4.21 -17.04
C GLU A 106 27.83 3.80 -18.23
N ALA A 107 26.53 3.54 -17.99
CA ALA A 107 25.57 3.23 -19.04
C ALA A 107 25.39 4.40 -20.04
N GLN A 108 25.55 5.64 -19.58
CA GLN A 108 25.56 6.84 -20.43
C GLN A 108 26.89 7.07 -21.19
N GLY A 109 27.90 6.24 -20.95
CA GLY A 109 29.22 6.36 -21.60
C GLY A 109 30.10 7.48 -21.05
N VAL A 110 29.83 7.97 -19.83
CA VAL A 110 30.62 9.04 -19.21
C VAL A 110 32.04 8.52 -18.89
N PRO A 111 33.11 9.29 -19.17
CA PRO A 111 34.49 8.86 -18.91
C PRO A 111 34.77 8.55 -17.43
N PRO A 112 35.60 7.56 -17.10
CA PRO A 112 35.82 7.11 -15.71
C PRO A 112 36.16 8.23 -14.70
N ALA A 113 37.07 9.15 -15.05
CA ALA A 113 37.46 10.24 -14.16
C ALA A 113 36.31 11.21 -13.85
N GLU A 114 35.43 11.46 -14.82
CA GLU A 114 34.24 12.30 -14.62
C GLU A 114 33.19 11.56 -13.79
N ARG A 115 33.02 10.25 -14.01
CA ARG A 115 32.12 9.41 -13.20
C ARG A 115 32.53 9.41 -11.73
N GLU A 116 33.82 9.20 -11.48
CA GLU A 116 34.38 9.18 -10.13
C GLU A 116 34.13 10.50 -9.40
N SER A 117 34.44 11.62 -10.07
CA SER A 117 34.22 12.96 -9.50
C SER A 117 32.74 13.26 -9.22
N ARG A 118 31.84 12.92 -10.14
CA ARG A 118 30.40 13.13 -9.96
C ARG A 118 29.83 12.24 -8.86
N ALA A 119 30.27 10.98 -8.79
CA ALA A 119 29.86 10.05 -7.76
C ALA A 119 30.31 10.54 -6.38
N ASP A 120 31.56 11.02 -6.23
CA ASP A 120 32.04 11.57 -4.96
C ASP A 120 31.22 12.75 -4.46
N VAL A 121 30.94 13.72 -5.34
CA VAL A 121 30.13 14.89 -4.99
C VAL A 121 28.73 14.45 -4.53
N MET A 122 28.11 13.50 -5.25
CA MET A 122 26.78 13.01 -4.87
C MET A 122 26.81 12.21 -3.56
N LEU A 123 27.85 11.42 -3.32
CA LEU A 123 28.01 10.69 -2.06
C LEU A 123 28.24 11.65 -0.87
N GLU A 124 28.98 12.73 -1.07
CA GLU A 124 29.16 13.78 -0.06
C GLU A 124 27.83 14.47 0.26
N LEU A 125 27.06 14.86 -0.75
CA LEU A 125 25.71 15.44 -0.58
C LEU A 125 24.76 14.48 0.15
N MET A 126 24.93 13.17 -0.03
CA MET A 126 24.14 12.13 0.66
C MET A 126 24.65 11.80 2.07
N GLY A 127 25.68 12.49 2.56
CA GLY A 127 26.26 12.23 3.88
C GLY A 127 27.06 10.92 3.96
N LEU A 128 27.52 10.41 2.81
CA LEU A 128 28.29 9.16 2.69
C LEU A 128 29.78 9.40 2.45
N ALA A 129 30.28 10.59 2.80
CA ALA A 129 31.70 10.90 2.77
C ALA A 129 32.50 9.86 3.58
N GLY A 130 33.56 9.31 2.98
CA GLY A 130 34.39 8.28 3.60
C GLY A 130 33.92 6.83 3.39
N PHE A 131 32.72 6.59 2.85
CA PHE A 131 32.19 5.23 2.60
C PHE A 131 32.32 4.78 1.13
N ALA A 132 32.90 5.61 0.25
CA ALA A 132 33.00 5.34 -1.18
C ALA A 132 33.63 3.98 -1.53
N GLY A 133 34.59 3.50 -0.72
CA GLY A 133 35.26 2.22 -0.91
C GLY A 133 34.59 1.02 -0.25
N ALA A 134 33.56 1.24 0.58
CA ALA A 134 32.86 0.16 1.28
C ALA A 134 31.98 -0.65 0.32
N LEU A 135 31.67 -1.89 0.69
CA LEU A 135 30.69 -2.75 0.04
C LEU A 135 29.31 -2.59 0.70
N PRO A 136 28.19 -2.86 -0.01
CA PRO A 136 26.83 -2.71 0.53
C PRO A 136 26.56 -3.45 1.85
N ARG A 137 27.23 -4.59 2.06
CA ARG A 137 27.12 -5.39 3.29
C ARG A 137 27.74 -4.73 4.53
N GLU A 138 28.58 -3.72 4.34
CA GLU A 138 29.27 -2.98 5.41
C GLU A 138 28.46 -1.74 5.85
N LEU A 139 27.28 -1.52 5.26
CA LEU A 139 26.45 -0.35 5.48
C LEU A 139 25.20 -0.70 6.29
N SER A 140 24.63 0.28 7.00
CA SER A 140 23.28 0.17 7.56
C SER A 140 22.20 0.22 6.47
N GLY A 141 20.94 -0.06 6.80
CA GLY A 141 19.81 0.06 5.87
C GLY A 141 19.68 1.46 5.28
N GLY A 142 19.67 2.48 6.12
CA GLY A 142 19.61 3.89 5.69
C GLY A 142 20.79 4.29 4.80
N MET A 143 21.99 3.83 5.11
CA MET A 143 23.16 4.08 4.27
C MET A 143 23.02 3.41 2.89
N ARG A 144 22.53 2.16 2.81
CA ARG A 144 22.26 1.51 1.52
C ARG A 144 21.21 2.28 0.71
N GLN A 145 20.18 2.80 1.36
CA GLN A 145 19.16 3.59 0.68
C GLN A 145 19.72 4.91 0.13
N ARG A 146 20.54 5.61 0.92
CA ARG A 146 21.28 6.80 0.48
C ARG A 146 22.14 6.51 -0.76
N VAL A 147 22.80 5.35 -0.83
CA VAL A 147 23.54 4.93 -2.05
C VAL A 147 22.60 4.72 -3.24
N GLY A 148 21.44 4.08 -3.02
CA GLY A 148 20.42 3.88 -4.06
C GLY A 148 19.91 5.19 -4.64
N ILE A 149 19.67 6.18 -3.77
CA ILE A 149 19.27 7.54 -4.16
C ILE A 149 20.42 8.28 -4.85
N ALA A 150 21.66 8.20 -4.32
CA ALA A 150 22.85 8.78 -4.94
C ALA A 150 23.01 8.31 -6.39
N ARG A 151 22.87 6.99 -6.61
CA ARG A 151 22.94 6.36 -7.94
C ARG A 151 21.88 6.89 -8.90
N ALA A 152 20.68 7.21 -8.42
CA ALA A 152 19.64 7.81 -9.25
C ALA A 152 19.98 9.28 -9.57
N LEU A 153 20.28 10.07 -8.55
CA LEU A 153 20.51 11.51 -8.66
C LEU A 153 21.78 11.89 -9.42
N VAL A 154 22.83 11.06 -9.35
CA VAL A 154 24.11 11.38 -10.01
C VAL A 154 23.97 11.54 -11.53
N THR A 155 22.94 10.91 -12.12
CA THR A 155 22.63 11.02 -13.56
C THR A 155 21.98 12.34 -13.96
N ASN A 156 21.69 13.22 -12.99
CA ASN A 156 20.99 14.50 -13.18
C ASN A 156 19.62 14.35 -13.88
N PRO A 157 18.71 13.52 -13.34
CA PRO A 157 17.40 13.28 -13.95
C PRO A 157 16.51 14.53 -13.89
N ASP A 158 15.61 14.69 -14.87
CA ASP A 158 14.51 15.66 -14.77
C ASP A 158 13.45 15.18 -13.77
N ILE A 159 13.20 13.87 -13.69
CA ILE A 159 12.19 13.27 -12.81
C ILE A 159 12.82 12.19 -11.95
N LEU A 160 12.58 12.27 -10.63
CA LEU A 160 12.91 11.22 -9.68
C LEU A 160 11.65 10.45 -9.31
N LEU A 161 11.64 9.15 -9.58
CA LEU A 161 10.60 8.22 -9.14
C LEU A 161 11.10 7.47 -7.91
N MET A 162 10.32 7.42 -6.84
CA MET A 162 10.66 6.72 -5.61
C MET A 162 9.55 5.70 -5.29
N ASP A 163 9.85 4.42 -5.44
CA ASP A 163 8.91 3.31 -5.17
C ASP A 163 9.15 2.81 -3.75
N GLU A 164 8.36 3.29 -2.78
CA GLU A 164 8.46 2.94 -1.35
C GLU A 164 9.90 3.08 -0.80
N ALA A 165 10.54 4.19 -1.15
CA ALA A 165 11.95 4.40 -0.86
C ALA A 165 12.28 4.53 0.65
N PHE A 166 11.29 4.61 1.52
CA PHE A 166 11.48 4.79 2.97
C PHE A 166 10.98 3.61 3.81
N SER A 167 10.26 2.66 3.21
CA SER A 167 9.54 1.60 3.94
C SER A 167 10.44 0.62 4.70
N ALA A 168 11.66 0.38 4.19
CA ALA A 168 12.61 -0.56 4.79
C ALA A 168 13.50 0.07 5.88
N LEU A 169 13.20 1.31 6.31
CA LEU A 169 14.00 2.07 7.27
C LEU A 169 13.26 2.18 8.61
N ASP A 170 14.01 2.23 9.70
CA ASP A 170 13.45 2.66 10.99
C ASP A 170 12.96 4.11 10.93
N VAL A 171 12.00 4.45 11.79
CA VAL A 171 11.27 5.72 11.79
C VAL A 171 12.21 6.93 11.72
N LEU A 172 13.20 7.01 12.62
CA LEU A 172 14.13 8.14 12.71
C LEU A 172 15.05 8.24 11.49
N THR A 173 15.56 7.11 11.00
CA THR A 173 16.42 7.09 9.81
C THR A 173 15.63 7.47 8.55
N GLY A 174 14.38 6.99 8.43
CA GLY A 174 13.46 7.37 7.36
C GLY A 174 13.16 8.86 7.38
N GLU A 175 12.82 9.42 8.54
CA GLU A 175 12.56 10.85 8.73
C GLU A 175 13.75 11.71 8.33
N THR A 176 14.95 11.37 8.82
CA THR A 176 16.17 12.09 8.47
C THR A 176 16.41 12.07 6.96
N LEU A 177 16.23 10.91 6.31
CA LEU A 177 16.42 10.80 4.86
C LEU A 177 15.37 11.59 4.07
N ARG A 178 14.10 11.60 4.50
CA ARG A 178 13.05 12.42 3.87
C ARG A 178 13.39 13.90 3.94
N ASN A 179 13.83 14.37 5.11
CA ASN A 179 14.25 15.76 5.32
C ASN A 179 15.43 16.13 4.41
N ASP A 180 16.45 15.26 4.31
CA ASP A 180 17.58 15.49 3.39
C ASP A 180 17.13 15.64 1.92
N ILE A 181 16.16 14.83 1.49
CA ILE A 181 15.63 14.90 0.11
C ILE A 181 14.82 16.18 -0.12
N ILE A 182 14.00 16.57 0.85
CA ILE A 182 13.27 17.85 0.80
C ILE A 182 14.27 19.00 0.74
N ASP A 183 15.32 18.98 1.56
CA ASP A 183 16.32 20.04 1.60
C ASP A 183 17.04 20.18 0.26
N LEU A 184 17.47 19.07 -0.36
CA LEU A 184 18.07 19.10 -1.70
C LEU A 184 17.12 19.65 -2.77
N TRP A 185 15.84 19.31 -2.67
CA TRP A 185 14.79 19.77 -3.58
C TRP A 185 14.48 21.27 -3.44
N GLU A 186 14.34 21.75 -2.21
CA GLU A 186 14.00 23.15 -1.89
C GLU A 186 15.20 24.07 -2.17
N THR A 187 16.41 23.63 -1.82
CA THR A 187 17.64 24.40 -2.07
C THR A 187 18.16 24.34 -3.51
N LYS A 188 17.51 23.54 -4.38
CA LYS A 188 17.90 23.36 -5.80
C LYS A 188 19.33 22.85 -5.99
N GLN A 189 19.81 22.03 -5.04
CA GLN A 189 21.11 21.38 -5.14
C GLN A 189 21.12 20.23 -6.16
N ILE A 190 19.94 19.73 -6.52
CA ILE A 190 19.74 18.74 -7.60
C ILE A 190 19.00 19.39 -8.79
N PRO A 191 19.31 18.98 -10.04
CA PRO A 191 18.64 19.50 -11.23
C PRO A 191 17.22 18.92 -11.45
N THR A 192 16.80 18.01 -10.58
CA THR A 192 15.48 17.38 -10.61
C THR A 192 14.37 18.41 -10.63
N ARG A 193 13.44 18.24 -11.57
CA ARG A 193 12.32 19.14 -11.85
C ARG A 193 10.99 18.61 -11.35
N GLY A 194 10.87 17.32 -11.08
CA GLY A 194 9.66 16.71 -10.51
C GLY A 194 10.00 15.45 -9.73
N ILE A 195 9.25 15.18 -8.68
CA ILE A 195 9.40 13.97 -7.86
C ILE A 195 8.05 13.27 -7.79
N LEU A 196 8.04 11.96 -8.05
CA LEU A 196 6.88 11.10 -7.82
C LEU A 196 7.25 10.04 -6.79
N ILE A 197 6.53 10.04 -5.67
CA ILE A 197 6.77 9.14 -4.55
C ILE A 197 5.59 8.18 -4.44
N VAL A 198 5.86 6.89 -4.35
CA VAL A 198 4.90 5.90 -3.87
C VAL A 198 5.22 5.65 -2.41
N SER A 199 4.23 5.81 -1.55
CA SER A 199 4.33 5.42 -0.15
C SER A 199 3.04 4.73 0.28
N HIS A 200 3.13 3.92 1.32
CA HIS A 200 1.97 3.45 2.08
C HIS A 200 1.75 4.27 3.36
N ASN A 201 2.72 5.12 3.74
CA ASN A 201 2.62 5.96 4.93
C ASN A 201 2.01 7.33 4.54
N ILE A 202 0.88 7.65 5.18
CA ILE A 202 0.12 8.88 4.90
C ILE A 202 0.88 10.12 5.37
N GLU A 203 1.50 10.06 6.55
CA GLU A 203 2.27 11.17 7.10
C GLU A 203 3.41 11.55 6.16
N GLU A 204 4.15 10.58 5.63
CA GLU A 204 5.22 10.83 4.65
C GLU A 204 4.71 11.59 3.42
N ALA A 205 3.57 11.16 2.87
CA ALA A 205 2.96 11.82 1.73
C ALA A 205 2.54 13.26 2.06
N VAL A 206 1.93 13.47 3.23
CA VAL A 206 1.51 14.80 3.71
C VAL A 206 2.70 15.68 4.05
N MET A 207 3.83 15.14 4.50
CA MET A 207 5.03 15.91 4.82
C MET A 207 5.83 16.28 3.57
N MET A 208 5.85 15.41 2.55
CA MET A 208 6.68 15.61 1.36
C MET A 208 5.95 16.22 0.18
N ALA A 209 4.69 15.90 -0.10
CA ALA A 209 4.08 16.18 -1.40
C ALA A 209 3.45 17.57 -1.51
N ASP A 210 3.41 18.14 -2.72
CA ASP A 210 2.53 19.26 -3.06
C ASP A 210 1.13 18.75 -3.43
N ARG A 211 1.02 17.46 -3.77
CA ARG A 211 -0.21 16.82 -4.23
C ARG A 211 -0.22 15.34 -3.93
N ILE A 212 -1.34 14.83 -3.43
CA ILE A 212 -1.54 13.42 -3.10
C ILE A 212 -2.60 12.85 -4.04
N ILE A 213 -2.28 11.73 -4.67
CA ILE A 213 -3.16 10.98 -5.56
C ILE A 213 -3.47 9.65 -4.89
N ILE A 214 -4.76 9.36 -4.66
CA ILE A 214 -5.19 8.09 -4.09
C ILE A 214 -5.68 7.17 -5.22
N LEU A 215 -5.07 6.00 -5.34
CA LEU A 215 -5.50 4.93 -6.24
C LEU A 215 -6.51 4.00 -5.56
N SER A 216 -7.55 3.61 -6.29
CA SER A 216 -8.39 2.46 -5.94
C SER A 216 -7.63 1.14 -6.16
N SER A 217 -8.12 0.06 -5.56
CA SER A 217 -7.63 -1.30 -5.86
C SER A 217 -8.63 -2.06 -6.71
N ASP A 218 -8.09 -2.90 -7.60
CA ASP A 218 -8.83 -3.92 -8.36
C ASP A 218 -10.02 -3.40 -9.20
N PRO A 219 -9.76 -2.74 -10.35
CA PRO A 219 -8.46 -2.32 -10.86
C PRO A 219 -8.02 -0.94 -10.34
N GLY A 220 -6.73 -0.65 -10.51
CA GLY A 220 -6.14 0.65 -10.18
C GLY A 220 -6.70 1.79 -11.02
N ARG A 221 -7.38 2.74 -10.37
CA ARG A 221 -7.89 3.99 -10.95
C ARG A 221 -7.60 5.15 -10.01
N ILE A 222 -7.45 6.36 -10.53
CA ILE A 222 -7.37 7.54 -9.66
C ILE A 222 -8.75 7.77 -9.04
N ARG A 223 -8.81 7.62 -7.72
CA ARG A 223 -10.03 7.81 -6.93
C ARG A 223 -10.21 9.28 -6.57
N THR A 224 -9.15 9.92 -6.08
CA THR A 224 -9.18 11.33 -5.69
C THR A 224 -7.78 11.95 -5.73
N GLU A 225 -7.75 13.27 -5.80
CA GLU A 225 -6.57 14.10 -5.82
C GLU A 225 -6.73 15.19 -4.77
N ILE A 226 -5.70 15.36 -3.93
CA ILE A 226 -5.68 16.29 -2.80
C ILE A 226 -4.50 17.24 -2.99
N ALA A 227 -4.76 18.54 -2.99
CA ALA A 227 -3.70 19.54 -3.03
C ALA A 227 -3.19 19.85 -1.62
N VAL A 228 -1.87 19.75 -1.43
CA VAL A 228 -1.23 20.04 -0.14
C VAL A 228 -0.74 21.48 -0.14
N GLY A 229 -1.61 22.40 0.28
CA GLY A 229 -1.34 23.84 0.28
C GLY A 229 -0.40 24.34 1.39
N LEU A 230 0.20 23.45 2.17
CA LEU A 230 1.05 23.79 3.32
C LEU A 230 2.51 23.97 2.88
N PRO A 231 3.18 25.08 3.27
CA PRO A 231 4.58 25.32 2.93
C PRO A 231 5.51 24.32 3.62
N ARG A 232 6.68 24.04 3.00
CA ARG A 232 7.77 23.27 3.62
C ARG A 232 8.79 24.23 4.29
N PRO A 233 9.49 23.81 5.36
CA PRO A 233 9.31 22.56 6.10
C PRO A 233 7.98 22.55 6.87
N ARG A 234 7.37 21.37 6.97
CA ARG A 234 6.11 21.15 7.68
C ARG A 234 6.40 20.67 9.09
N ASP A 235 5.51 21.02 10.01
CA ASP A 235 5.54 20.53 11.38
C ASP A 235 4.46 19.44 11.51
N ALA A 236 4.88 18.20 11.76
CA ALA A 236 3.99 17.05 11.91
C ALA A 236 2.98 17.26 13.06
N ASP A 237 3.36 18.05 14.06
CA ASP A 237 2.51 18.36 15.22
C ASP A 237 1.56 19.54 14.99
N SER A 238 1.69 20.24 13.86
CA SER A 238 0.82 21.36 13.55
C SER A 238 -0.61 20.89 13.30
N ARG A 239 -1.58 21.69 13.74
CA ARG A 239 -3.00 21.38 13.60
C ARG A 239 -3.41 21.21 12.15
N GLU A 240 -2.84 22.00 11.26
CA GLU A 240 -3.11 21.98 9.83
C GLU A 240 -2.59 20.70 9.16
N VAL A 241 -1.41 20.21 9.57
CA VAL A 241 -0.85 18.95 9.06
C VAL A 241 -1.68 17.77 9.55
N ARG A 242 -1.98 17.70 10.85
CA ARG A 242 -2.79 16.62 11.43
C ARG A 242 -4.16 16.54 10.77
N ALA A 243 -4.87 17.67 10.63
CA ALA A 243 -6.16 17.69 9.96
C ALA A 243 -6.12 17.16 8.51
N LEU A 244 -5.01 17.37 7.80
CA LEU A 244 -4.82 16.84 6.46
C LEU A 244 -4.51 15.34 6.47
N ILE A 245 -3.71 14.87 7.43
CA ILE A 245 -3.47 13.44 7.66
C ILE A 245 -4.81 12.73 7.92
N ASP A 246 -5.64 13.26 8.83
CA ASP A 246 -6.97 12.73 9.17
C ASP A 246 -7.88 12.67 7.93
N GLU A 247 -7.86 13.72 7.09
CA GLU A 247 -8.60 13.76 5.83
C GLU A 247 -8.16 12.63 4.88
N VAL A 248 -6.84 12.44 4.72
CA VAL A 248 -6.31 11.36 3.87
C VAL A 248 -6.65 9.99 4.44
N TYR A 249 -6.55 9.79 5.75
CA TYR A 249 -6.95 8.56 6.44
C TYR A 249 -8.43 8.24 6.22
N GLY A 250 -9.30 9.23 6.38
CA GLY A 250 -10.73 9.09 6.10
C GLY A 250 -10.98 8.67 4.65
N LEU A 251 -10.26 9.26 3.69
CA LEU A 251 -10.40 8.88 2.27
C LEU A 251 -9.85 7.49 1.95
N MET A 252 -8.81 7.04 2.66
CA MET A 252 -8.22 5.70 2.52
C MET A 252 -9.09 4.59 3.12
N THR A 253 -9.77 4.88 4.23
CA THR A 253 -10.61 3.93 4.98
C THR A 253 -12.09 3.94 4.59
N MET A 254 -12.59 5.05 4.04
CA MET A 254 -13.96 5.09 3.54
C MET A 254 -14.13 4.12 2.38
N ARG A 255 -14.91 3.06 2.61
CA ARG A 255 -15.51 2.23 1.55
C ARG A 255 -16.37 3.12 0.66
N HIS A 256 -16.08 3.15 -0.64
CA HIS A 256 -17.13 3.47 -1.59
C HIS A 256 -18.01 2.24 -1.79
N VAL A 257 -19.26 2.36 -1.32
CA VAL A 257 -20.41 1.67 -1.89
C VAL A 257 -20.64 2.25 -3.29
N ALA A 258 -19.81 1.86 -4.26
CA ALA A 258 -19.99 2.25 -5.65
C ALA A 258 -19.33 1.26 -6.61
N VAL A 259 -19.75 0.00 -6.58
CA VAL A 259 -19.60 -0.94 -7.71
C VAL A 259 -20.87 -1.81 -7.75
N THR A 260 -21.35 -2.11 -8.96
CA THR A 260 -22.62 -2.76 -9.29
C THR A 260 -23.02 -3.93 -8.37
N ALA A 261 -24.31 -3.93 -7.97
CA ALA A 261 -24.97 -4.76 -6.96
C ALA A 261 -25.03 -6.29 -7.22
N ALA A 262 -24.09 -6.87 -7.96
CA ALA A 262 -24.05 -8.31 -8.23
C ALA A 262 -22.68 -8.96 -8.01
N ALA A 263 -21.56 -8.21 -8.05
CA ALA A 263 -20.20 -8.75 -7.99
C ALA A 263 -19.46 -8.53 -6.65
N VAL A 264 -20.12 -7.90 -5.66
CA VAL A 264 -19.47 -7.37 -4.44
C VAL A 264 -19.86 -8.15 -3.16
N ASP A 265 -20.83 -9.06 -3.23
CA ASP A 265 -21.42 -9.68 -2.02
C ASP A 265 -20.45 -10.57 -1.23
N TYR A 266 -19.33 -11.00 -1.83
CA TYR A 266 -18.42 -11.96 -1.20
C TYR A 266 -17.03 -11.40 -0.83
N ARG A 267 -16.77 -10.10 -1.02
CA ARG A 267 -15.44 -9.53 -0.73
C ARG A 267 -15.21 -9.35 0.78
N LEU A 268 -14.21 -10.05 1.31
CA LEU A 268 -13.74 -9.95 2.68
C LEU A 268 -12.43 -9.13 2.76
N PRO A 269 -12.23 -8.32 3.81
CA PRO A 269 -10.95 -7.67 4.07
C PRO A 269 -9.85 -8.70 4.36
N ASP A 270 -8.64 -8.46 3.87
CA ASP A 270 -7.47 -9.33 4.05
C ASP A 270 -6.86 -9.16 5.45
N THR A 271 -7.52 -9.73 6.46
CA THR A 271 -7.11 -9.71 7.87
C THR A 271 -7.51 -11.00 8.59
N ASP A 272 -6.65 -11.46 9.48
CA ASP A 272 -6.91 -12.59 10.37
C ASP A 272 -7.66 -12.15 11.64
N VAL A 273 -8.24 -13.11 12.36
CA VAL A 273 -9.02 -12.83 13.58
C VAL A 273 -8.15 -12.27 14.71
N ASN A 274 -6.93 -12.77 14.87
CA ASN A 274 -6.04 -12.30 15.94
C ASN A 274 -5.73 -10.81 15.80
N ARG A 275 -5.59 -10.33 14.56
CA ARG A 275 -5.39 -8.91 14.27
C ARG A 275 -6.65 -8.09 14.55
N ILE A 276 -7.84 -8.60 14.18
CA ILE A 276 -9.11 -7.96 14.53
C ILE A 276 -9.23 -7.80 16.05
N GLU A 277 -8.97 -8.87 16.81
CA GLU A 277 -9.03 -8.84 18.27
C GLU A 277 -7.97 -7.93 18.86
N GLY A 278 -6.74 -7.99 18.38
CA GLY A 278 -5.64 -7.16 18.87
C GLY A 278 -5.93 -5.66 18.71
N VAL A 279 -6.42 -5.24 17.54
CA VAL A 279 -6.80 -3.83 17.31
C VAL A 279 -8.04 -3.44 18.13
N LEU A 280 -9.01 -4.34 18.28
CA LEU A 280 -10.21 -4.08 19.08
C LEU A 280 -9.90 -3.94 20.57
N ASP A 281 -9.05 -4.82 21.11
CA ASP A 281 -8.61 -4.80 22.50
C ASP A 281 -7.76 -3.55 22.77
N LEU A 282 -6.83 -3.21 21.85
CA LEU A 282 -6.07 -1.96 21.92
C LEU A 282 -6.98 -0.73 21.95
N LEU A 283 -7.97 -0.68 21.07
CA LEU A 283 -8.95 0.41 21.03
C LEU A 283 -9.81 0.46 22.30
N ALA A 284 -10.14 -0.68 22.91
CA ALA A 284 -10.97 -0.75 24.11
C ALA A 284 -10.23 -0.27 25.38
N ASP A 285 -8.94 -0.58 25.46
CA ASP A 285 -8.09 -0.29 26.61
C ASP A 285 -7.59 1.16 26.65
N ALA A 286 -6.90 1.52 27.74
CA ALA A 286 -6.22 2.80 27.83
C ALA A 286 -5.03 2.83 26.85
N PRO A 287 -4.79 3.93 26.13
CA PRO A 287 -5.34 5.28 26.35
C PRO A 287 -6.66 5.59 25.62
N PHE A 288 -7.11 4.75 24.68
CA PHE A 288 -8.18 5.09 23.74
C PHE A 288 -9.59 4.97 24.32
N GLN A 289 -9.81 4.06 25.27
CA GLN A 289 -11.09 3.88 25.96
C GLN A 289 -12.29 3.79 25.00
N GLY A 290 -12.11 3.15 23.85
CA GLY A 290 -13.09 2.90 22.80
C GLY A 290 -13.25 3.97 21.72
N HIS A 291 -12.40 5.00 21.70
CA HIS A 291 -12.35 5.99 20.63
C HIS A 291 -10.91 6.39 20.35
N ALA A 292 -10.50 6.31 19.09
CA ALA A 292 -9.16 6.69 18.67
C ALA A 292 -9.22 7.42 17.32
N ASP A 293 -8.31 8.36 17.16
CA ASP A 293 -7.85 8.81 15.85
C ASP A 293 -7.07 7.65 15.19
N LEU A 294 -7.34 7.36 13.91
CA LEU A 294 -6.74 6.23 13.19
C LEU A 294 -5.21 6.34 13.10
N PRO A 295 -4.61 7.49 12.75
CA PRO A 295 -3.16 7.68 12.84
C PRO A 295 -2.60 7.33 14.23
N GLN A 296 -3.22 7.84 15.29
CA GLN A 296 -2.77 7.57 16.65
C GLN A 296 -2.88 6.07 17.01
N LEU A 297 -3.95 5.41 16.58
CA LEU A 297 -4.13 3.97 16.79
C LEU A 297 -3.11 3.14 16.01
N ALA A 298 -2.74 3.57 14.79
CA ALA A 298 -1.72 2.91 13.99
C ALA A 298 -0.33 3.03 14.62
N GLU A 299 0.00 4.20 15.17
CA GLU A 299 1.25 4.43 15.91
C GLU A 299 1.36 3.51 17.14
N GLU A 300 0.31 3.43 17.96
CA GLU A 300 0.30 2.57 19.15
C GLU A 300 0.28 1.07 18.79
N ALA A 301 -0.29 0.69 17.65
CA ALA A 301 -0.27 -0.69 17.17
C ALA A 301 1.11 -1.14 16.66
N GLU A 302 2.05 -0.21 16.43
CA GLU A 302 3.36 -0.46 15.83
C GLU A 302 3.29 -1.21 14.49
N LEU A 303 2.20 -1.03 13.74
CA LEU A 303 1.95 -1.69 12.45
C LEU A 303 1.78 -0.67 11.34
N PRO A 304 2.22 -0.97 10.10
CA PRO A 304 1.98 -0.10 8.96
C PRO A 304 0.48 0.08 8.64
N ASP A 305 0.09 1.28 8.20
CA ASP A 305 -1.29 1.62 7.83
C ASP A 305 -1.92 0.60 6.88
N GLU A 306 -1.14 0.07 5.93
CA GLU A 306 -1.61 -0.91 4.94
C GLU A 306 -2.02 -2.26 5.53
N GLU A 307 -1.42 -2.66 6.66
CA GLU A 307 -1.76 -3.89 7.38
C GLU A 307 -2.98 -3.71 8.27
N LEU A 308 -3.25 -2.48 8.70
CA LEU A 308 -4.34 -2.11 9.61
C LEU A 308 -5.64 -1.74 8.87
N PHE A 309 -5.57 -1.19 7.66
CA PHE A 309 -6.79 -0.85 6.90
C PHE A 309 -7.76 -2.02 6.70
N PRO A 310 -7.30 -3.24 6.33
CA PRO A 310 -8.20 -4.38 6.25
C PRO A 310 -8.88 -4.70 7.59
N THR A 311 -8.17 -4.50 8.70
CA THR A 311 -8.69 -4.71 10.06
C THR A 311 -9.74 -3.67 10.43
N TYR A 312 -9.54 -2.39 10.13
CA TYR A 312 -10.56 -1.36 10.35
C TYR A 312 -11.82 -1.62 9.50
N GLU A 313 -11.64 -2.09 8.26
CA GLU A 313 -12.75 -2.50 7.40
C GLU A 313 -13.50 -3.72 7.96
N ALA A 314 -12.79 -4.69 8.53
CA ALA A 314 -13.39 -5.86 9.17
C ALA A 314 -14.18 -5.49 10.43
N LEU A 315 -13.61 -4.63 11.28
CA LEU A 315 -14.29 -4.11 12.48
C LEU A 315 -15.59 -3.36 12.13
N GLY A 316 -15.54 -2.53 11.08
CA GLY A 316 -16.72 -1.86 10.53
C GLY A 316 -17.73 -2.82 9.92
N MET A 317 -17.26 -3.82 9.15
CA MET A 317 -18.11 -4.83 8.53
C MET A 317 -18.85 -5.67 9.57
N LEU A 318 -18.16 -6.09 10.64
CA LEU A 318 -18.73 -6.91 11.72
C LEU A 318 -19.54 -6.08 12.73
N GLY A 319 -19.70 -4.77 12.51
CA GLY A 319 -20.46 -3.90 13.41
C GLY A 319 -19.82 -3.72 14.80
N LEU A 320 -18.54 -4.05 14.95
CA LEU A 320 -17.80 -3.94 16.22
C LEU A 320 -17.26 -2.52 16.42
N ALA A 321 -16.92 -1.82 15.34
CA ALA A 321 -16.52 -0.42 15.40
C ALA A 321 -17.16 0.39 14.27
N HIS A 322 -17.13 1.71 14.40
CA HIS A 322 -17.55 2.65 13.39
C HIS A 322 -16.34 3.49 12.96
N VAL A 323 -16.07 3.53 11.66
CA VAL A 323 -14.95 4.30 11.09
C VAL A 323 -15.52 5.49 10.34
N GLU A 324 -15.26 6.69 10.83
CA GLU A 324 -15.74 7.94 10.23
C GLU A 324 -14.66 9.01 10.26
N LYS A 325 -14.37 9.61 9.10
CA LYS A 325 -13.55 10.83 8.98
C LYS A 325 -12.16 10.75 9.64
N GLY A 326 -11.50 9.59 9.61
CA GLY A 326 -10.19 9.42 10.24
C GLY A 326 -10.25 8.93 11.68
N ASP A 327 -11.45 8.82 12.27
CA ASP A 327 -11.63 8.27 13.62
C ASP A 327 -12.22 6.84 13.56
N ILE A 328 -11.91 6.05 14.59
CA ILE A 328 -12.57 4.77 14.88
C ILE A 328 -13.16 4.77 16.29
N THR A 329 -14.41 4.32 16.40
CA THR A 329 -15.12 4.27 17.68
C THR A 329 -15.79 2.92 17.88
N LEU A 330 -15.61 2.29 19.04
CA LEU A 330 -16.29 1.04 19.37
C LEU A 330 -17.81 1.23 19.41
N THR A 331 -18.54 0.28 18.83
CA THR A 331 -19.98 0.20 19.05
C THR A 331 -20.27 -0.37 20.44
N ALA A 332 -21.53 -0.31 20.88
CA ALA A 332 -21.95 -1.00 22.10
C ALA A 332 -21.67 -2.52 22.04
N LEU A 333 -21.75 -3.09 20.84
CA LEU A 333 -21.43 -4.50 20.62
C LEU A 333 -19.92 -4.74 20.68
N GLY A 334 -19.10 -3.88 20.05
CA GLY A 334 -17.64 -3.99 20.11
C GLY A 334 -17.10 -3.86 21.53
N ARG A 335 -17.67 -2.98 22.36
CA ARG A 335 -17.29 -2.91 23.78
C ARG A 335 -17.67 -4.18 24.53
N ARG A 336 -18.89 -4.69 24.32
CA ARG A 336 -19.30 -5.95 24.91
C ARG A 336 -18.42 -7.12 24.46
N TYR A 337 -17.94 -7.10 23.22
CA TYR A 337 -17.00 -8.07 22.68
C TYR A 337 -15.63 -7.98 23.39
N ALA A 338 -15.07 -6.77 23.53
CA ALA A 338 -13.80 -6.55 24.23
C ALA A 338 -13.87 -7.06 25.69
N ASP A 339 -14.97 -6.76 26.39
CA ASP A 339 -15.17 -7.13 27.79
C ASP A 339 -15.54 -8.62 27.98
N ALA A 340 -15.81 -9.36 26.90
CA ALA A 340 -16.27 -10.74 26.95
C ALA A 340 -15.14 -11.75 27.15
N ASP A 341 -15.48 -12.88 27.76
CA ASP A 341 -14.63 -14.07 27.76
C ASP A 341 -14.66 -14.76 26.39
N HIS A 342 -13.72 -15.69 26.18
CA HIS A 342 -13.51 -16.31 24.87
C HIS A 342 -14.77 -16.94 24.26
N PRO A 343 -15.59 -17.74 25.00
CA PRO A 343 -16.79 -18.34 24.41
C PRO A 343 -17.81 -17.29 23.93
N LEU A 344 -18.00 -16.21 24.69
CA LEU A 344 -18.92 -15.15 24.30
C LEU A 344 -18.37 -14.30 23.14
N ARG A 345 -17.04 -14.13 23.03
CA ARG A 345 -16.40 -13.53 21.84
C ARG A 345 -16.69 -14.35 20.60
N GLN A 346 -16.49 -15.67 20.64
CA GLN A 346 -16.80 -16.56 19.52
C GLN A 346 -18.28 -16.49 19.13
N GLU A 347 -19.20 -16.50 20.10
CA GLU A 347 -20.64 -16.39 19.86
C GLU A 347 -20.99 -15.06 19.15
N ILE A 348 -20.50 -13.93 19.67
CA ILE A 348 -20.76 -12.61 19.08
C ILE A 348 -20.15 -12.55 17.67
N PHE A 349 -18.91 -13.01 17.50
CA PHE A 349 -18.23 -13.00 16.20
C PHE A 349 -19.02 -13.81 15.17
N GLY A 350 -19.41 -15.04 15.52
CA GLY A 350 -20.18 -15.91 14.63
C GLY A 350 -21.53 -15.33 14.22
N GLN A 351 -22.24 -14.69 15.16
CA GLN A 351 -23.50 -14.00 14.87
C GLN A 351 -23.29 -12.82 13.91
N GLN A 352 -22.27 -11.98 14.14
CA GLN A 352 -21.97 -10.86 13.25
C GLN A 352 -21.49 -11.33 11.88
N LEU A 353 -20.69 -12.40 11.83
CA LEU A 353 -20.25 -13.02 10.60
C LEU A 353 -21.43 -13.47 9.74
N LEU A 354 -22.38 -14.21 10.31
CA LEU A 354 -23.57 -14.66 9.58
C LEU A 354 -24.51 -13.51 9.19
N LEU A 355 -24.52 -12.42 9.95
CA LEU A 355 -25.36 -11.26 9.68
C LEU A 355 -24.79 -10.39 8.55
N HIS A 356 -23.48 -10.19 8.54
CA HIS A 356 -22.82 -9.18 7.70
C HIS A 356 -21.94 -9.75 6.58
N VAL A 357 -21.61 -11.05 6.59
CA VAL A 357 -20.80 -11.70 5.56
C VAL A 357 -21.63 -12.72 4.77
N PRO A 358 -22.09 -12.35 3.55
CA PRO A 358 -22.91 -13.22 2.72
C PRO A 358 -22.25 -14.56 2.37
N LEU A 359 -20.92 -14.61 2.23
CA LEU A 359 -20.19 -15.84 1.95
C LEU A 359 -20.35 -16.85 3.09
N ALA A 360 -20.04 -16.44 4.32
CA ALA A 360 -20.17 -17.27 5.51
C ALA A 360 -21.62 -17.72 5.73
N LYS A 361 -22.58 -16.81 5.53
CA LYS A 361 -24.01 -17.15 5.58
C LYS A 361 -24.39 -18.21 4.55
N ARG A 362 -23.94 -18.06 3.31
CA ARG A 362 -24.21 -19.02 2.23
C ARG A 362 -23.60 -20.39 2.51
N ILE A 363 -22.38 -20.42 3.06
CA ILE A 363 -21.72 -21.66 3.48
C ILE A 363 -22.57 -22.36 4.55
N ARG A 364 -22.94 -21.65 5.61
CA ARG A 364 -23.80 -22.18 6.68
C ARG A 364 -25.13 -22.72 6.14
N GLU A 365 -25.83 -21.96 5.32
CA GLU A 365 -27.12 -22.38 4.74
C GLU A 365 -27.00 -23.63 3.86
N ARG A 366 -25.91 -23.76 3.07
CA ARG A 366 -25.68 -24.96 2.25
C ARG A 366 -25.34 -26.18 3.10
N LEU A 367 -24.54 -26.03 4.15
CA LEU A 367 -24.24 -27.12 5.08
C LEU A 367 -25.50 -27.60 5.80
N GLU A 368 -26.39 -26.69 6.23
CA GLU A 368 -27.67 -27.02 6.87
C GLU A 368 -28.65 -27.74 5.92
N ALA A 369 -28.58 -27.45 4.61
CA ALA A 369 -29.41 -28.10 3.61
C ALA A 369 -28.91 -29.51 3.21
N GLU A 370 -27.64 -29.83 3.47
CA GLU A 370 -27.02 -31.10 3.07
C GLU A 370 -27.32 -32.22 4.08
N LEU A 371 -27.71 -33.40 3.56
CA LEU A 371 -27.95 -34.61 4.36
C LEU A 371 -26.62 -35.15 4.90
N GLY A 372 -26.20 -34.64 6.06
CA GLY A 372 -24.94 -34.98 6.71
C GLY A 372 -24.14 -33.76 7.20
N GLY A 373 -24.60 -32.54 6.92
CA GLY A 373 -23.97 -31.33 7.45
C GLY A 373 -22.55 -31.10 6.95
N ALA A 374 -22.15 -31.72 5.84
CA ALA A 374 -20.76 -31.77 5.38
C ALA A 374 -20.65 -31.61 3.87
N LEU A 375 -19.91 -30.61 3.39
CA LEU A 375 -19.68 -30.35 1.96
C LEU A 375 -18.19 -30.17 1.67
N PRO A 376 -17.70 -30.59 0.49
CA PRO A 376 -16.37 -30.20 0.02
C PRO A 376 -16.33 -28.67 -0.24
N GLU A 377 -15.14 -28.11 -0.28
CA GLU A 377 -14.92 -26.69 -0.56
C GLU A 377 -15.13 -26.30 -2.03
N ASP A 378 -14.91 -27.24 -2.97
CA ASP A 378 -14.95 -26.98 -4.42
C ASP A 378 -16.21 -26.22 -4.89
N PRO A 379 -17.45 -26.57 -4.47
CA PRO A 379 -18.65 -25.87 -4.92
C PRO A 379 -18.77 -24.41 -4.43
N PHE A 380 -17.98 -24.04 -3.42
CA PHE A 380 -17.88 -22.66 -2.93
C PHE A 380 -16.78 -21.92 -3.67
N ILE A 381 -15.67 -22.59 -4.01
CA ILE A 381 -14.65 -22.04 -4.90
C ILE A 381 -15.26 -21.76 -6.28
N ASP A 382 -15.95 -22.74 -6.88
CA ASP A 382 -16.63 -22.59 -8.18
C ASP A 382 -17.60 -21.39 -8.18
N LEU A 383 -18.34 -21.20 -7.09
CA LEU A 383 -19.26 -20.07 -6.92
C LEU A 383 -18.53 -18.73 -6.88
N LEU A 384 -17.42 -18.67 -6.15
CA LEU A 384 -16.61 -17.46 -6.08
C LEU A 384 -15.91 -17.19 -7.42
N GLU A 385 -15.48 -18.23 -8.12
CA GLU A 385 -14.88 -18.17 -9.46
C GLU A 385 -15.83 -17.66 -10.54
N GLU A 386 -17.15 -17.63 -10.29
CA GLU A 386 -18.11 -16.95 -11.18
C GLU A 386 -17.85 -15.44 -11.26
N GLN A 387 -17.18 -14.86 -10.25
CA GLN A 387 -17.02 -13.41 -10.09
C GLN A 387 -15.59 -12.97 -9.72
N LEU A 388 -14.77 -13.90 -9.23
CA LEU A 388 -13.41 -13.69 -8.76
C LEU A 388 -12.47 -14.63 -9.53
N GLU A 389 -11.19 -14.31 -9.58
CA GLU A 389 -10.19 -15.24 -10.12
C GLU A 389 -9.92 -16.37 -9.11
N ALA A 390 -9.47 -17.53 -9.56
CA ALA A 390 -9.27 -18.72 -8.72
C ALA A 390 -8.43 -18.48 -7.45
N GLU A 391 -7.35 -17.69 -7.55
CA GLU A 391 -6.50 -17.36 -6.39
C GLU A 391 -7.24 -16.47 -5.39
N ASP A 392 -7.98 -15.46 -5.88
CA ASP A 392 -8.75 -14.56 -5.02
C ASP A 392 -9.97 -15.29 -4.44
N ALA A 393 -10.64 -16.16 -5.21
CA ALA A 393 -11.71 -17.03 -4.76
C ALA A 393 -11.25 -17.95 -3.62
N LYS A 394 -10.10 -18.61 -3.81
CA LYS A 394 -9.49 -19.45 -2.78
C LYS A 394 -9.13 -18.64 -1.54
N ARG A 395 -8.47 -17.49 -1.71
CA ARG A 395 -8.10 -16.61 -0.58
C ARG A 395 -9.32 -16.10 0.18
N MET A 396 -10.37 -15.68 -0.53
CA MET A 396 -11.63 -15.24 0.10
C MET A 396 -12.29 -16.39 0.87
N LEU A 397 -12.25 -17.60 0.32
CA LEU A 397 -12.76 -18.78 1.02
C LEU A 397 -11.90 -19.10 2.25
N GLU A 398 -10.57 -19.03 2.16
CA GLU A 398 -9.66 -19.23 3.29
C GLU A 398 -9.94 -18.25 4.44
N ILE A 399 -10.13 -16.96 4.15
CA ILE A 399 -10.50 -15.95 5.16
C ILE A 399 -11.86 -16.27 5.76
N ALA A 400 -12.87 -16.61 4.93
CA ALA A 400 -14.19 -16.99 5.41
C ALA A 400 -14.14 -18.26 6.29
N ILE A 401 -13.27 -19.21 5.94
CA ILE A 401 -13.00 -20.43 6.71
C ILE A 401 -12.42 -20.08 8.07
N GLU A 402 -11.37 -19.26 8.10
CA GLU A 402 -10.73 -18.85 9.34
C GLU A 402 -11.72 -18.14 10.28
N TRP A 403 -12.41 -17.13 9.76
CA TRP A 403 -13.41 -16.35 10.50
C TRP A 403 -14.57 -17.22 10.98
N GLY A 404 -15.04 -18.14 10.13
CA GLY A 404 -16.14 -19.04 10.45
C GLY A 404 -15.78 -20.12 11.47
N ARG A 405 -14.53 -20.61 11.47
CA ARG A 405 -14.03 -21.53 12.50
C ARG A 405 -13.93 -20.83 13.85
N TYR A 406 -13.40 -19.61 13.87
CA TYR A 406 -13.32 -18.84 15.11
C TYR A 406 -14.70 -18.59 15.71
N GLY A 407 -15.66 -18.11 14.90
CA GLY A 407 -17.03 -17.84 15.35
C GLY A 407 -17.93 -19.08 15.48
N GLU A 408 -17.38 -20.30 15.44
CA GLU A 408 -18.11 -21.57 15.52
C GLU A 408 -19.28 -21.65 14.52
N VAL A 409 -19.10 -21.02 13.35
CA VAL A 409 -20.05 -21.00 12.25
C VAL A 409 -19.94 -22.27 11.40
N PHE A 410 -18.75 -22.84 11.28
CA PHE A 410 -18.53 -24.14 10.67
C PHE A 410 -17.10 -24.58 11.00
N GLU A 411 -16.87 -25.89 10.90
CA GLU A 411 -15.55 -26.48 11.00
C GLU A 411 -14.98 -26.74 9.60
N TYR A 412 -13.66 -26.90 9.53
CA TYR A 412 -12.96 -27.22 8.29
C TYR A 412 -11.80 -28.18 8.56
N ASP A 413 -11.72 -29.21 7.73
CA ASP A 413 -10.64 -30.18 7.74
C ASP A 413 -9.66 -29.92 6.58
N PHE A 414 -8.47 -29.45 6.92
CA PHE A 414 -7.39 -29.14 5.97
C PHE A 414 -6.84 -30.36 5.21
N HIS A 415 -7.06 -31.58 5.71
CA HIS A 415 -6.63 -32.79 5.03
C HIS A 415 -7.63 -33.23 3.97
N THR A 416 -8.93 -33.01 4.21
CA THR A 416 -10.00 -33.47 3.33
C THR A 416 -10.63 -32.36 2.49
N GLY A 417 -10.37 -31.08 2.81
CA GLY A 417 -10.96 -29.92 2.12
C GLY A 417 -12.47 -29.83 2.36
N ARG A 418 -12.95 -30.26 3.54
CA ARG A 418 -14.38 -30.36 3.84
C ARG A 418 -14.79 -29.38 4.93
N LEU A 419 -15.90 -28.71 4.67
CA LEU A 419 -16.63 -27.88 5.61
C LEU A 419 -17.71 -28.71 6.29
N THR A 420 -17.83 -28.58 7.61
CA THR A 420 -18.81 -29.31 8.42
C THR A 420 -19.57 -28.38 9.38
N LEU A 421 -20.81 -28.73 9.72
CA LEU A 421 -21.48 -28.08 10.84
C LEU A 421 -20.75 -28.45 12.14
N PRO A 422 -20.61 -27.51 13.09
CA PRO A 422 -20.05 -27.82 14.41
C PRO A 422 -20.91 -28.88 15.10
N GLU A 423 -20.26 -29.80 15.80
CA GLU A 423 -20.99 -30.76 16.64
C GLU A 423 -21.73 -29.98 17.73
N ARG A 424 -23.07 -30.09 17.78
CA ARG A 424 -23.81 -29.60 18.93
C ARG A 424 -23.46 -30.50 20.10
N GLU A 425 -22.79 -29.98 21.13
CA GLU A 425 -22.76 -30.66 22.42
C GLU A 425 -24.23 -30.85 22.87
N GLU A 426 -24.74 -32.07 22.76
CA GLU A 426 -26.00 -32.47 23.38
C GLU A 426 -25.79 -32.40 24.90
N GLY A 427 -26.20 -31.27 25.49
CA GLY A 427 -26.23 -31.06 26.94
C GLY A 427 -27.21 -31.97 27.68
#